data_AF-A0A3R7B674-F1
#
_entry.id   AF-A0A3R7B674-F1
#
_cell.length_a   1.000
_cell.length_b   1.000
_cell.length_c   1.000
_cell.angle_alpha   90.00
_cell.angle_beta   90.00
_cell.angle_gamma   90.00
#
_symmetry.space_group_name_H-M   'P 1'
#
loop_
_entity.id
_entity.type
_entity.pdbx_description
1 polymer ?
#
loop_
_entity_poly.entity_id
_entity_poly.type
_entity_poly.pdbx_seq_one_letter_code
_entity_poly.pdbx_strand_id
1 'polypeptide(L)'
;MLVIPKNRKEMPVTALSVPTVGSAGKTGFWRDFRPVWIELISPCTYNCPAHNNIPKIFEQIRNGKIEEAAKILLETNPFPSITGRVCPHFCEQNCNRSEYDEAISIRAVERFLGDQILEKKTKSDFLEISAETDKKIAIIGSGPAGISAAYYLRKAGHRVTIFESEEKPGGMLTYGIPPYRLPKEIVEKEVAALVEMGVEIKTKTAIGGNLTFEDNIKREFDAVLLAVGAWKERNIGIPGEELMMAGLDFLKRVNRGLKEPPGTDVAVIGGGNVSIDVARTLKRLGAKPTILYRRTEKEMPAISEEIEKAKEDGIEFRFLTQPVEASKKDDKIVLKCVRMRLGEPDATGRR
;
A
#
# COMPACT_ATOMS: atom_id res chain seq x y z
N MET A 1 15.00 10.59 30.82
CA MET A 1 15.84 11.31 29.85
C MET A 1 15.47 12.78 29.92
N LEU A 2 16.35 13.65 30.39
CA LEU A 2 16.07 15.08 30.51
C LEU A 2 16.21 15.71 29.11
N VAL A 3 15.12 16.22 28.53
CA VAL A 3 15.15 16.93 27.25
C VAL A 3 15.36 18.41 27.52
N ILE A 4 16.50 18.95 27.10
CA ILE A 4 16.79 20.40 27.18
C ILE A 4 16.46 20.98 25.79
N PRO A 5 15.40 21.80 25.65
CA PRO A 5 15.03 22.39 24.36
C PRO A 5 16.08 23.43 23.92
N LYS A 6 16.40 23.46 22.62
CA LYS A 6 17.46 24.33 22.07
C LYS A 6 17.00 25.78 21.91
N ASN A 7 15.70 26.03 21.81
CA ASN A 7 15.13 27.37 21.65
C ASN A 7 13.68 27.45 22.16
N ARG A 8 13.16 28.68 22.24
CA ARG A 8 11.82 28.98 22.77
C ARG A 8 10.66 28.32 22.00
N LYS A 9 10.83 28.00 20.72
CA LYS A 9 9.80 27.31 19.92
C LYS A 9 9.73 25.82 20.24
N GLU A 10 10.82 25.24 20.75
CA GLU A 10 10.91 23.84 21.18
C GLU A 10 10.53 23.65 22.66
N MET A 11 10.26 24.72 23.39
CA MET A 11 9.74 24.60 24.76
C MET A 11 8.33 23.99 24.71
N PRO A 12 8.03 22.96 25.53
CA PRO A 12 6.70 22.39 25.59
C PRO A 12 5.69 23.46 25.99
N VAL A 13 4.48 23.37 25.41
CA VAL A 13 3.35 24.23 25.78
C VAL A 13 3.06 24.03 27.27
N THR A 14 3.33 25.05 28.08
CA THR A 14 3.07 25.01 29.52
C THR A 14 1.75 25.69 29.84
N ALA A 15 0.93 25.10 30.71
CA ALA A 15 -0.23 25.77 31.28
C ALA A 15 0.25 26.63 32.45
N LEU A 16 0.21 27.95 32.28
CA LEU A 16 0.47 28.91 33.37
C LEU A 16 -0.77 28.97 34.26
N SER A 17 -0.72 28.38 35.46
CA SER A 17 -1.69 28.73 36.50
C SER A 17 -1.31 30.10 37.05
N VAL A 18 -2.16 31.10 36.83
CA VAL A 18 -2.03 32.42 37.46
C VAL A 18 -2.19 32.21 38.98
N PRO A 19 -1.31 32.77 39.83
CA PRO A 19 -1.35 32.52 41.27
C PRO A 19 -2.69 32.95 41.86
N THR A 20 -3.50 31.98 42.30
CA THR A 20 -4.67 32.25 43.15
C THR A 20 -4.20 32.38 44.59
N VAL A 21 -4.25 33.61 45.13
CA VAL A 21 -4.31 34.14 46.53
C VAL A 21 -3.56 33.43 47.69
N GLY A 22 -3.26 32.14 47.64
CA GLY A 22 -2.53 31.38 48.64
C GLY A 22 -1.00 31.40 48.52
N SER A 23 -0.41 32.13 47.57
CA SER A 23 1.05 32.18 47.34
C SER A 23 1.85 33.01 48.36
N ALA A 24 1.20 33.62 49.35
CA ALA A 24 1.85 34.48 50.35
C ALA A 24 2.47 33.70 51.53
N GLY A 25 1.98 32.49 51.83
CA GLY A 25 2.46 31.68 52.95
C GLY A 25 3.40 30.58 52.50
N LYS A 26 4.71 30.82 52.52
CA LYS A 26 5.76 29.83 52.17
C LYS A 26 5.87 28.69 53.21
N THR A 27 4.81 27.95 53.48
CA THR A 27 4.82 26.79 54.39
C THR A 27 4.27 25.56 53.67
N GLY A 28 5.16 24.64 53.27
CA GLY A 28 4.85 23.39 52.55
C GLY A 28 5.79 23.11 51.36
N PHE A 29 5.74 21.90 50.78
CA PHE A 29 6.36 21.59 49.49
C PHE A 29 5.47 22.12 48.37
N TRP A 30 5.66 23.39 47.99
CA TRP A 30 4.95 24.01 46.88
C TRP A 30 5.58 23.57 45.55
N ARG A 31 4.76 23.11 44.60
CA ARG A 31 5.16 22.86 43.21
C ARG A 31 4.41 23.83 42.31
N ASP A 32 5.09 24.86 41.83
CA ASP A 32 4.58 25.82 40.83
C ASP A 32 4.48 25.21 39.42
N PHE A 33 5.03 24.02 39.24
CA PHE A 33 5.06 23.30 37.98
C PHE A 33 4.50 21.89 38.17
N ARG A 34 3.48 21.54 37.38
CA ARG A 34 3.05 20.15 37.21
C ARG A 34 3.62 19.64 35.89
N PRO A 35 4.38 18.52 35.89
CA PRO A 35 4.75 17.89 34.64
C PRO A 35 3.47 17.47 33.92
N VAL A 36 3.28 18.00 32.72
CA VAL A 36 2.24 17.51 31.81
C VAL A 36 2.87 16.40 31.01
N TRP A 37 2.24 15.22 31.05
CA TRP A 37 2.65 14.13 30.20
C TRP A 37 2.18 14.45 28.79
N ILE A 38 3.13 14.66 27.88
CA ILE A 38 2.86 14.85 26.46
C ILE A 38 3.37 13.60 25.77
N GLU A 39 2.45 12.81 25.23
CA GLU A 39 2.82 11.68 24.40
C GLU A 39 3.26 12.20 23.03
N LEU A 40 4.55 12.05 22.72
CA LEU A 40 5.08 12.40 21.40
C LEU A 40 5.02 11.16 20.51
N ILE A 41 4.27 11.25 19.42
CA ILE A 41 4.19 10.20 18.41
C ILE A 41 5.51 10.16 17.65
N SER A 42 6.11 8.97 17.53
CA SER A 42 7.34 8.80 16.76
C SER A 42 7.09 9.13 15.28
N PRO A 43 8.07 9.72 14.56
CA PRO A 43 7.87 10.09 13.15
C PRO A 43 7.57 8.89 12.28
N CYS A 44 8.10 7.70 12.61
CA CYS A 44 7.80 6.48 11.88
C CYS A 44 6.34 6.02 12.08
N THR A 45 5.79 6.12 13.30
CA THR A 45 4.36 5.87 13.55
C THR A 45 3.46 6.93 12.92
N TYR A 46 3.87 8.20 12.97
CA TYR A 46 3.12 9.31 12.39
C TYR A 46 3.00 9.19 10.86
N ASN A 47 4.10 8.87 10.18
CA ASN A 47 4.12 8.74 8.73
C ASN A 47 3.53 7.41 8.22
N CYS A 48 3.31 6.43 9.10
CA CYS A 48 2.68 5.17 8.73
C CYS A 48 1.17 5.38 8.53
N PRO A 49 0.59 5.12 7.35
CA PRO A 49 -0.86 5.28 7.15
C PRO A 49 -1.72 4.35 8.01
N ALA A 50 -1.16 3.21 8.43
CA ALA A 50 -1.80 2.28 9.36
C ALA A 50 -1.58 2.66 10.83
N HIS A 51 -0.75 3.67 11.12
CA HIS A 51 -0.34 4.06 12.48
C HIS A 51 0.27 2.92 13.30
N ASN A 52 1.07 2.06 12.65
CA ASN A 52 1.79 0.99 13.33
C ASN A 52 2.63 1.54 14.49
N ASN A 53 2.54 0.91 15.67
CA ASN A 53 3.36 1.26 16.84
C ASN A 53 4.78 0.69 16.73
N ILE A 54 5.53 1.24 15.77
CA ILE A 54 6.88 0.79 15.39
C ILE A 54 7.85 0.79 16.59
N PRO A 55 7.91 1.81 17.46
CA PRO A 55 8.79 1.77 18.64
C PRO A 55 8.49 0.59 19.57
N LYS A 56 7.21 0.32 19.85
CA LYS A 56 6.79 -0.79 20.73
C LYS A 56 7.09 -2.15 20.10
N ILE A 57 6.86 -2.29 18.78
CA ILE A 57 7.22 -3.50 18.02
C ILE A 57 8.73 -3.78 18.14
N PHE A 58 9.56 -2.76 17.90
CA PHE A 58 11.02 -2.88 17.99
C PHE A 58 11.51 -3.16 19.41
N GLU A 59 10.87 -2.58 20.42
CA GLU A 59 11.16 -2.89 21.83
C GLU A 59 10.91 -4.37 22.14
N GLN A 60 9.78 -4.94 21.68
CA GLN A 60 9.50 -6.36 21.88
C GLN A 60 10.51 -7.25 21.15
N ILE A 61 10.89 -6.90 19.91
CA ILE A 61 11.93 -7.62 19.17
C ILE A 61 13.26 -7.59 19.94
N ARG A 62 13.68 -6.42 20.44
CA ARG A 62 14.91 -6.27 21.23
C ARG A 62 14.90 -7.14 22.49
N ASN A 63 13.73 -7.34 23.08
CA ASN A 63 13.54 -8.20 24.25
C ASN A 63 13.38 -9.69 23.92
N GLY A 64 13.56 -10.09 22.64
CA GLY A 64 13.38 -11.48 22.19
C GLY A 64 11.92 -11.94 22.10
N LYS A 65 10.95 -11.03 22.25
CA LYS A 65 9.51 -11.32 22.30
C LYS A 65 8.86 -11.16 20.92
N ILE A 66 9.22 -12.04 19.99
CA ILE A 66 8.77 -11.96 18.58
C ILE A 66 7.25 -12.10 18.45
N GLU A 67 6.62 -12.99 19.22
CA GLU A 67 5.17 -13.18 19.17
C GLU A 67 4.40 -11.94 19.65
N GLU A 68 4.88 -11.27 20.70
CA GLU A 68 4.28 -10.03 21.18
C GLU A 68 4.45 -8.88 20.18
N ALA A 69 5.60 -8.81 19.51
CA ALA A 69 5.83 -7.87 18.42
C ALA A 69 4.83 -8.10 17.26
N ALA A 70 4.59 -9.37 16.90
CA ALA A 70 3.62 -9.76 15.88
C ALA A 70 2.18 -9.39 16.26
N LYS A 71 1.76 -9.62 17.51
CA LYS A 71 0.44 -9.21 18.01
C LYS A 71 0.23 -7.70 17.88
N ILE A 72 1.20 -6.89 18.32
CA ILE A 72 1.14 -5.43 18.23
C ILE A 72 1.04 -4.98 16.77
N LEU A 73 1.78 -5.61 15.86
CA LEU A 73 1.72 -5.29 14.43
C LEU A 73 0.33 -5.60 13.84
N LEU A 74 -0.27 -6.73 14.21
CA LEU A 74 -1.61 -7.14 13.75
C LEU A 74 -2.75 -6.28 14.31
N GLU A 75 -2.53 -5.47 15.36
CA GLU A 75 -3.53 -4.51 15.84
C GLU A 75 -3.92 -3.50 14.74
N THR A 76 -2.93 -3.07 13.95
CA THR A 76 -3.05 -1.95 13.01
C THR A 76 -2.81 -2.35 11.55
N ASN A 77 -2.10 -3.47 11.31
CA ASN A 77 -1.86 -3.97 9.98
C ASN A 77 -2.35 -5.43 9.83
N PRO A 78 -3.42 -5.67 9.05
CA PRO A 78 -3.97 -7.01 8.84
C PRO A 78 -3.12 -7.93 7.96
N PHE A 79 -2.17 -7.43 7.16
CA PHE A 79 -1.38 -8.25 6.22
C PHE A 79 0.10 -7.79 6.13
N PRO A 80 0.86 -7.87 7.23
CA PRO A 80 2.25 -7.40 7.28
C PRO A 80 3.20 -8.10 6.29
N SER A 81 2.91 -9.35 5.89
CA SER A 81 3.74 -10.04 4.90
C SER A 81 3.65 -9.38 3.51
N ILE A 82 2.50 -8.77 3.19
CA ILE A 82 2.29 -8.06 1.93
C ILE A 82 2.91 -6.67 2.02
N THR A 83 2.58 -5.88 3.05
CA THR A 83 3.11 -4.51 3.20
C THR A 83 4.63 -4.50 3.33
N GLY A 84 5.22 -5.47 4.03
CA GLY A 84 6.67 -5.66 4.10
C GLY A 84 7.36 -5.92 2.75
N ARG A 85 6.60 -6.17 1.67
CA ARG A 85 7.12 -6.36 0.31
C ARG A 85 6.84 -5.17 -0.61
N VAL A 86 5.64 -4.60 -0.54
CA VAL A 86 5.16 -3.63 -1.54
C VAL A 86 4.96 -2.21 -1.00
N CYS A 87 5.04 -1.99 0.31
CA CYS A 87 4.87 -0.68 0.90
C CYS A 87 6.00 0.28 0.48
N PRO A 88 5.68 1.55 0.14
CA PRO A 88 6.66 2.61 -0.06
C PRO A 88 7.38 3.07 1.21
N HIS A 89 7.10 2.44 2.36
CA HIS A 89 7.82 2.64 3.64
C HIS A 89 7.97 4.11 4.04
N PHE A 90 6.85 4.85 4.02
CA PHE A 90 6.77 6.25 4.47
C PHE A 90 7.34 6.45 5.89
N CYS A 91 7.24 5.42 6.73
CA CYS A 91 7.80 5.38 8.07
C CYS A 91 9.33 5.54 8.13
N GLU A 92 10.04 5.22 7.04
CA GLU A 92 11.51 5.30 6.96
C GLU A 92 11.99 6.66 6.44
N GLN A 93 11.15 7.41 5.71
CA GLN A 93 11.55 8.65 5.03
C GLN A 93 12.00 9.78 5.96
N ASN A 94 11.45 9.84 7.17
CA ASN A 94 11.82 10.83 8.20
C ASN A 94 12.23 10.12 9.51
N CYS A 95 12.97 9.01 9.40
CA CYS A 95 13.45 8.31 10.57
C CYS A 95 14.47 9.18 11.33
N ASN A 96 14.29 9.38 12.64
CA ASN A 96 15.25 10.12 13.47
C ASN A 96 16.68 9.54 13.39
N ARG A 97 16.82 8.24 13.09
CA ARG A 97 18.12 7.60 12.97
C ARG A 97 18.91 8.07 11.74
N SER A 98 18.22 8.53 10.69
CA SER A 98 18.84 9.09 9.49
C SER A 98 19.66 10.35 9.75
N GLU A 99 19.52 11.00 10.91
CA GLU A 99 20.42 12.10 11.33
C GLU A 99 21.81 11.61 11.78
N TYR A 100 21.95 10.32 12.07
CA TYR A 100 23.19 9.71 12.55
C TYR A 100 23.85 8.85 11.47
N ASP A 101 23.07 7.92 10.89
CA ASP A 101 23.53 7.03 9.82
C ASP A 101 22.45 6.83 8.75
N GLU A 102 21.64 5.79 8.86
CA GLU A 102 20.61 5.43 7.88
C GLU A 102 19.26 5.17 8.55
N ALA A 103 18.20 5.17 7.75
CA ALA A 103 16.88 4.82 8.25
C ALA A 103 16.86 3.36 8.73
N ILE A 104 16.12 3.09 9.80
CA ILE A 104 15.91 1.72 10.25
C ILE A 104 15.08 0.98 9.18
N SER A 105 15.50 -0.24 8.83
CA SER A 105 14.81 -1.11 7.87
C SER A 105 13.49 -1.69 8.42
N ILE A 106 12.52 -0.81 8.69
CA ILE A 106 11.20 -1.12 9.23
C ILE A 106 10.45 -2.07 8.28
N ARG A 107 10.51 -1.85 6.97
CA ARG A 107 9.87 -2.71 5.95
C ARG A 107 10.40 -4.14 6.00
N ALA A 108 11.70 -4.32 6.23
CA ALA A 108 12.31 -5.65 6.34
C ALA A 108 11.87 -6.37 7.62
N VAL A 109 11.77 -5.65 8.74
CA VAL A 109 11.25 -6.18 10.01
C VAL A 109 9.77 -6.54 9.89
N GLU A 110 8.97 -5.69 9.25
CA GLU A 110 7.55 -5.94 8.98
C GLU A 110 7.37 -7.19 8.13
N ARG A 111 8.18 -7.36 7.08
CA ARG A 111 8.23 -8.59 6.27
C ARG A 111 8.56 -9.81 7.12
N PHE A 112 9.62 -9.74 7.93
CA PHE A 112 10.03 -10.84 8.79
C PHE A 112 8.91 -11.27 9.74
N LEU A 113 8.30 -10.31 10.45
CA LEU A 113 7.19 -10.59 11.36
C LEU A 113 5.99 -11.16 10.61
N GLY A 114 5.64 -10.60 9.45
CA GLY A 114 4.54 -11.08 8.62
C GLY A 114 4.74 -12.50 8.12
N ASP A 115 5.95 -12.84 7.68
CA ASP A 115 6.28 -14.20 7.25
C ASP A 115 6.20 -15.18 8.43
N GLN A 116 6.69 -14.78 9.61
CA GLN A 116 6.57 -15.59 10.84
C GLN A 116 5.12 -15.84 11.26
N ILE A 117 4.25 -14.83 11.11
CA ILE A 117 2.81 -14.95 11.38
C ILE A 117 2.18 -16.01 10.47
N LEU A 118 2.56 -16.08 9.19
CA LEU A 118 1.99 -17.04 8.24
C LEU A 118 2.59 -18.45 8.33
N GLU A 119 3.82 -18.59 8.85
CA GLU A 119 4.52 -19.88 8.90
C GLU A 119 4.27 -20.70 10.17
N LYS A 120 4.22 -20.04 11.33
CA LYS A 120 4.30 -20.74 12.63
C LYS A 120 2.95 -21.00 13.28
N LYS A 121 1.94 -20.22 12.93
CA LYS A 121 0.64 -20.20 13.59
C LYS A 121 -0.41 -19.71 12.59
N THR A 122 -1.68 -19.99 12.85
CA THR A 122 -2.78 -19.33 12.13
C THR A 122 -2.92 -17.92 12.67
N LYS A 123 -3.42 -16.96 11.88
CA LYS A 123 -3.64 -15.59 12.37
C LYS A 123 -4.58 -15.54 13.57
N SER A 124 -5.53 -16.47 13.63
CA SER A 124 -6.43 -16.68 14.78
C SER A 124 -5.67 -16.91 16.09
N ASP A 125 -4.49 -17.52 16.06
CA ASP A 125 -3.70 -17.76 17.28
C ASP A 125 -3.12 -16.47 17.89
N PHE A 126 -3.08 -15.38 17.11
CA PHE A 126 -2.62 -14.08 17.55
C PHE A 126 -3.74 -13.11 17.91
N LEU A 127 -5.00 -13.50 17.69
CA LEU A 127 -6.13 -12.57 17.70
C LEU A 127 -7.29 -13.09 18.52
N GLU A 128 -7.72 -12.27 19.48
CA GLU A 128 -9.00 -12.44 20.15
C GLU A 128 -10.11 -11.97 19.21
N ILE A 129 -10.95 -12.91 18.78
CA ILE A 129 -12.19 -12.63 18.07
C ILE A 129 -13.26 -12.34 19.12
N SER A 130 -13.91 -11.19 19.01
CA SER A 130 -15.02 -10.83 19.90
C SER A 130 -16.19 -11.81 19.76
N ALA A 131 -17.06 -11.87 20.78
CA ALA A 131 -18.25 -12.71 20.74
C ALA A 131 -19.07 -12.47 19.45
N GLU A 132 -19.63 -13.54 18.89
CA GLU A 132 -20.43 -13.43 17.66
C GLU A 132 -21.61 -12.47 17.87
N THR A 133 -21.77 -11.59 16.89
CA THR A 133 -22.94 -10.73 16.75
C THR A 133 -23.94 -11.36 15.78
N ASP A 134 -25.17 -10.84 15.76
CA ASP A 134 -26.20 -11.20 14.78
C ASP A 134 -26.01 -10.52 13.41
N LYS A 135 -25.03 -9.62 13.28
CA LYS A 135 -24.85 -8.76 12.11
C LYS A 135 -24.14 -9.44 10.95
N LYS A 136 -24.69 -9.27 9.76
CA LYS A 136 -24.18 -9.75 8.48
C LYS A 136 -23.72 -8.57 7.62
N ILE A 137 -22.48 -8.62 7.15
CA ILE A 137 -21.88 -7.55 6.36
C ILE A 137 -21.40 -8.09 5.02
N ALA A 138 -21.83 -7.44 3.94
CA ALA A 138 -21.35 -7.70 2.59
C ALA A 138 -20.21 -6.73 2.23
N ILE A 139 -19.16 -7.25 1.59
CA ILE A 139 -18.06 -6.45 1.06
C ILE A 139 -17.96 -6.73 -0.44
N ILE A 140 -18.07 -5.69 -1.26
CA ILE A 140 -17.99 -5.83 -2.72
C ILE A 140 -16.57 -5.49 -3.17
N GLY A 141 -15.79 -6.52 -3.52
CA GLY A 141 -14.39 -6.45 -3.93
C GLY A 141 -13.43 -6.98 -2.87
N SER A 142 -12.50 -7.85 -3.29
CA SER A 142 -11.50 -8.48 -2.42
C SER A 142 -10.11 -7.84 -2.50
N GLY A 143 -10.02 -6.59 -2.97
CA GLY A 143 -8.77 -5.82 -2.92
C GLY A 143 -8.35 -5.48 -1.48
N PRO A 144 -7.18 -4.82 -1.30
CA PRO A 144 -6.63 -4.48 0.02
C PRO A 144 -7.62 -3.86 1.00
N ALA A 145 -8.46 -2.93 0.52
CA ALA A 145 -9.50 -2.30 1.33
C ALA A 145 -10.56 -3.31 1.82
N GLY A 146 -11.03 -4.19 0.94
CA GLY A 146 -12.05 -5.18 1.26
C GLY A 146 -11.54 -6.23 2.25
N ILE A 147 -10.34 -6.78 2.02
CA ILE A 147 -9.74 -7.76 2.94
C ILE A 147 -9.36 -7.14 4.30
N SER A 148 -8.93 -5.88 4.32
CA SER A 148 -8.65 -5.15 5.57
C SER A 148 -9.93 -4.92 6.37
N ALA A 149 -10.99 -4.46 5.72
CA ALA A 149 -12.29 -4.28 6.38
C ALA A 149 -12.84 -5.61 6.91
N ALA A 150 -12.75 -6.67 6.11
CA ALA A 150 -13.19 -8.01 6.51
C ALA A 150 -12.47 -8.50 7.77
N TYR A 151 -11.16 -8.30 7.83
CA TYR A 151 -10.34 -8.64 9.00
C TYR A 151 -10.86 -7.97 10.27
N TYR A 152 -11.05 -6.64 10.24
CA TYR A 152 -11.50 -5.89 11.42
C TYR A 152 -12.95 -6.17 11.80
N LEU A 153 -13.84 -6.28 10.82
CA LEU A 153 -15.24 -6.61 11.06
C LEU A 153 -15.39 -8.03 11.63
N ARG A 154 -14.58 -8.98 11.15
CA ARG A 154 -14.57 -10.33 11.71
C ARG A 154 -14.04 -10.35 13.13
N LYS A 155 -12.95 -9.61 13.42
CA LYS A 155 -12.41 -9.43 14.78
C LYS A 155 -13.44 -8.83 15.75
N ALA A 156 -14.32 -7.97 15.26
CA ALA A 156 -15.44 -7.39 16.01
C ALA A 156 -16.65 -8.36 16.20
N GLY A 157 -16.57 -9.59 15.69
CA GLY A 157 -17.61 -10.61 15.88
C GLY A 157 -18.70 -10.63 14.80
N HIS A 158 -18.56 -9.87 13.71
CA HIS A 158 -19.55 -9.85 12.63
C HIS A 158 -19.35 -11.00 11.64
N ARG A 159 -20.45 -11.43 11.00
CA ARG A 159 -20.42 -12.37 9.88
C ARG A 159 -20.15 -11.58 8.60
N VAL A 160 -19.09 -11.94 7.88
CA VAL A 160 -18.62 -11.18 6.72
C VAL A 160 -18.57 -12.06 5.49
N THR A 161 -19.19 -11.60 4.40
CA THR A 161 -19.10 -12.22 3.08
C THR A 161 -18.52 -11.23 2.07
N ILE A 162 -17.43 -11.60 1.42
CA ILE A 162 -16.81 -10.83 0.34
C ILE A 162 -17.29 -11.37 -1.01
N PHE A 163 -17.75 -10.48 -1.88
CA PHE A 163 -18.10 -10.79 -3.27
C PHE A 163 -16.99 -10.28 -4.18
N GLU A 164 -16.35 -11.19 -4.93
CA GLU A 164 -15.26 -10.88 -5.85
C GLU A 164 -15.65 -11.23 -7.28
N SER A 165 -15.50 -10.27 -8.18
CA SER A 165 -15.75 -10.43 -9.61
C SER A 165 -14.80 -11.39 -10.31
N GLU A 166 -13.54 -11.42 -9.88
CA GLU A 166 -12.48 -12.24 -10.46
C GLU A 166 -12.47 -13.68 -9.91
N GLU A 167 -11.65 -14.53 -10.52
CA GLU A 167 -11.53 -15.94 -10.14
C GLU A 167 -10.82 -16.16 -8.81
N LYS A 168 -9.78 -15.37 -8.52
CA LYS A 168 -9.00 -15.41 -7.29
C LYS A 168 -9.19 -14.11 -6.52
N PRO A 169 -9.29 -14.16 -5.18
CA PRO A 169 -9.34 -12.95 -4.37
C PRO A 169 -8.00 -12.22 -4.29
N GLY A 170 -8.00 -11.00 -3.74
CA GLY A 170 -6.81 -10.16 -3.51
C GLY A 170 -6.72 -8.93 -4.42
N GLY A 171 -7.59 -8.81 -5.43
CA GLY A 171 -7.65 -7.65 -6.34
C GLY A 171 -6.29 -7.31 -6.96
N MET A 172 -5.83 -6.06 -6.79
CA MET A 172 -4.55 -5.60 -7.34
C MET A 172 -3.33 -6.35 -6.79
N LEU A 173 -3.42 -6.94 -5.59
CA LEU A 173 -2.34 -7.77 -5.03
C LEU A 173 -2.11 -9.03 -5.89
N THR A 174 -3.21 -9.61 -6.37
CA THR A 174 -3.20 -10.84 -7.18
C THR A 174 -2.95 -10.52 -8.65
N TYR A 175 -3.62 -9.51 -9.20
CA TYR A 175 -3.67 -9.27 -10.64
C TYR A 175 -2.79 -8.12 -11.13
N GLY A 176 -2.48 -7.14 -10.28
CA GLY A 176 -1.73 -5.95 -10.67
C GLY A 176 -0.24 -6.07 -10.40
N ILE A 177 0.15 -6.41 -9.17
CA ILE A 177 1.56 -6.43 -8.76
C ILE A 177 2.27 -7.64 -9.38
N PRO A 178 3.48 -7.53 -9.94
CA PRO A 178 4.19 -8.68 -10.49
C PRO A 178 4.68 -9.67 -9.43
N PRO A 179 4.85 -10.97 -9.75
CA PRO A 179 5.31 -11.99 -8.80
C PRO A 179 6.70 -11.73 -8.20
N TYR A 180 7.59 -11.05 -8.93
CA TYR A 180 8.93 -10.73 -8.43
C TYR A 180 8.92 -9.68 -7.30
N ARG A 181 7.84 -8.87 -7.19
CA ARG A 181 7.64 -7.93 -6.07
C ARG A 181 6.80 -8.56 -4.98
N LEU A 182 5.71 -9.22 -5.38
CA LEU A 182 4.77 -9.86 -4.47
C LEU A 182 4.45 -11.28 -4.95
N PRO A 183 5.12 -12.30 -4.38
CA PRO A 183 4.83 -13.69 -4.67
C PRO A 183 3.37 -14.02 -4.40
N LYS A 184 2.72 -14.73 -5.32
CA LYS A 184 1.26 -14.98 -5.25
C LYS A 184 0.86 -15.92 -4.12
N GLU A 185 1.74 -16.85 -3.79
CA GLU A 185 1.61 -17.71 -2.61
C GLU A 185 1.45 -16.92 -1.31
N ILE A 186 2.06 -15.73 -1.18
CA ILE A 186 1.92 -14.89 0.02
C ILE A 186 0.51 -14.32 0.09
N VAL A 187 -0.03 -13.84 -1.04
CA VAL A 187 -1.40 -13.33 -1.12
C VAL A 187 -2.40 -14.46 -0.84
N GLU A 188 -2.16 -15.64 -1.39
CA GLU A 188 -3.00 -16.82 -1.17
C GLU A 188 -3.01 -17.25 0.31
N LYS A 189 -1.85 -17.26 0.98
CA LYS A 189 -1.76 -17.52 2.43
C LYS A 189 -2.49 -16.47 3.26
N GLU A 190 -2.36 -15.19 2.91
CA GLU A 190 -3.01 -14.08 3.59
C GLU A 190 -4.54 -14.14 3.47
N VAL A 191 -5.04 -14.50 2.30
CA VAL A 191 -6.47 -14.75 2.06
C VAL A 191 -6.93 -16.00 2.82
N ALA A 192 -6.15 -17.09 2.78
CA ALA A 192 -6.50 -18.32 3.50
C ALA A 192 -6.64 -18.07 5.00
N ALA A 193 -5.71 -17.32 5.60
CA ALA A 193 -5.79 -16.92 7.00
C ALA A 193 -7.06 -16.10 7.32
N LEU A 194 -7.55 -15.28 6.37
CA LEU A 194 -8.79 -14.54 6.53
C LEU A 194 -10.03 -15.47 6.47
N VAL A 195 -10.00 -16.48 5.62
CA VAL A 195 -11.05 -17.51 5.55
C VAL A 195 -11.07 -18.36 6.82
N GLU A 196 -9.90 -18.72 7.36
CA GLU A 196 -9.77 -19.43 8.64
C GLU A 196 -10.35 -18.63 9.82
N MET A 197 -10.28 -17.29 9.77
CA MET A 197 -10.97 -16.43 10.73
C MET A 197 -12.51 -16.50 10.62
N GLY A 198 -13.06 -17.13 9.58
CA GLY A 198 -14.50 -17.29 9.36
C GLY A 198 -15.11 -16.28 8.38
N VAL A 199 -14.29 -15.63 7.55
CA VAL A 199 -14.78 -14.80 6.45
C VAL A 199 -15.13 -15.66 5.24
N GLU A 200 -16.33 -15.49 4.70
CA GLU A 200 -16.74 -16.15 3.46
C GLU A 200 -16.32 -15.31 2.25
N ILE A 201 -15.80 -15.95 1.20
CA ILE A 201 -15.41 -15.28 -0.05
C ILE A 201 -16.07 -15.98 -1.23
N LYS A 202 -16.93 -15.27 -1.95
CA LYS A 202 -17.61 -15.72 -3.17
C LYS A 202 -16.94 -15.09 -4.39
N THR A 203 -16.10 -15.86 -5.07
CA THR A 203 -15.42 -15.43 -6.31
C THR A 203 -16.34 -15.56 -7.52
N LYS A 204 -15.90 -15.06 -8.68
CA LYS A 204 -16.67 -15.05 -9.95
C LYS A 204 -18.08 -14.44 -9.79
N THR A 205 -18.25 -13.54 -8.82
CA THR A 205 -19.52 -12.92 -8.46
C THR A 205 -19.39 -11.40 -8.63
N ALA A 206 -19.61 -10.92 -9.85
CA ALA A 206 -19.67 -9.50 -10.14
C ALA A 206 -21.02 -8.94 -9.68
N ILE A 207 -20.99 -7.87 -8.88
CA ILE A 207 -22.20 -7.15 -8.46
C ILE A 207 -22.41 -5.97 -9.40
N GLY A 208 -23.58 -5.92 -10.04
CA GLY A 208 -23.89 -5.04 -11.17
C GLY A 208 -24.23 -5.85 -12.44
N GLY A 209 -25.22 -5.39 -13.20
CA GLY A 209 -25.79 -6.17 -14.30
C GLY A 209 -26.92 -7.11 -13.83
N ASN A 210 -26.78 -8.42 -14.08
CA ASN A 210 -27.82 -9.42 -13.80
C ASN A 210 -27.99 -9.74 -12.30
N LEU A 211 -26.95 -9.51 -11.48
CA LEU A 211 -27.04 -9.55 -10.03
C LEU A 211 -27.25 -8.12 -9.52
N THR A 212 -28.51 -7.75 -9.29
CA THR A 212 -28.88 -6.43 -8.79
C THR A 212 -28.50 -6.30 -7.32
N PHE A 213 -27.90 -5.17 -6.98
CA PHE A 213 -27.52 -4.81 -5.61
C PHE A 213 -28.73 -4.80 -4.66
N GLU A 214 -29.88 -4.34 -5.15
CA GLU A 214 -31.10 -4.16 -4.37
C GLU A 214 -31.82 -5.46 -4.05
N ASP A 215 -31.87 -6.42 -4.97
CA ASP A 215 -32.67 -7.63 -4.77
C ASP A 215 -31.94 -8.72 -3.98
N ASN A 216 -30.60 -8.70 -4.00
CA ASN A 216 -29.80 -9.80 -3.43
C ASN A 216 -28.95 -9.39 -2.23
N ILE A 217 -28.31 -8.21 -2.26
CA ILE A 217 -27.35 -7.83 -1.21
C ILE A 217 -28.03 -7.00 -0.12
N LYS A 218 -28.81 -5.99 -0.50
CA LYS A 218 -29.41 -5.06 0.48
C LYS A 218 -30.45 -5.73 1.40
N ARG A 219 -31.06 -6.84 0.98
CA ARG A 219 -32.08 -7.56 1.77
C ARG A 219 -31.47 -8.59 2.74
N GLU A 220 -30.30 -9.13 2.43
CA GLU A 220 -29.68 -10.21 3.20
C GLU A 220 -28.65 -9.73 4.23
N PHE A 221 -28.13 -8.52 4.06
CA PHE A 221 -27.04 -7.97 4.86
C PHE A 221 -27.44 -6.66 5.54
N ASP A 222 -27.00 -6.47 6.79
CA ASP A 222 -27.26 -5.26 7.58
C ASP A 222 -26.45 -4.05 7.08
N ALA A 223 -25.28 -4.31 6.49
CA ALA A 223 -24.40 -3.28 5.95
C ALA A 223 -23.65 -3.78 4.71
N VAL A 224 -23.28 -2.83 3.85
CA VAL A 224 -22.51 -3.10 2.64
C VAL A 224 -21.35 -2.13 2.51
N LEU A 225 -20.14 -2.66 2.26
CA LEU A 225 -18.96 -1.88 1.92
C LEU A 225 -18.62 -2.05 0.44
N LEU A 226 -18.49 -0.94 -0.29
CA LEU A 226 -18.00 -0.95 -1.67
C LEU A 226 -16.47 -0.78 -1.68
N ALA A 227 -15.75 -1.85 -2.03
CA ALA A 227 -14.29 -1.93 -2.09
C ALA A 227 -13.81 -2.38 -3.48
N VAL A 228 -14.52 -1.97 -4.53
CA VAL A 228 -14.31 -2.46 -5.92
C VAL A 228 -13.02 -1.95 -6.57
N GLY A 229 -12.45 -0.85 -6.07
CA GLY A 229 -11.23 -0.26 -6.63
C GLY A 229 -11.41 0.36 -8.03
N ALA A 230 -10.29 0.69 -8.68
CA ALA A 230 -10.26 1.37 -9.98
C ALA A 230 -9.69 0.44 -11.07
N TRP A 231 -10.55 -0.38 -11.66
CA TRP A 231 -10.19 -1.33 -12.73
C TRP A 231 -10.24 -0.74 -14.14
N LYS A 232 -10.98 0.35 -14.32
CA LYS A 232 -11.13 0.97 -15.63
C LYS A 232 -9.83 1.66 -16.04
N GLU A 233 -9.31 1.25 -17.18
CA GLU A 233 -8.10 1.81 -17.77
C GLU A 233 -8.38 3.20 -18.36
N ARG A 234 -7.32 4.00 -18.48
CA ARG A 234 -7.39 5.34 -19.07
C ARG A 234 -6.89 5.28 -20.50
N ASN A 235 -7.69 5.76 -21.43
CA ASN A 235 -7.27 5.97 -22.79
C ASN A 235 -6.31 7.16 -22.86
N ILE A 236 -5.24 7.02 -23.65
CA ILE A 236 -4.28 8.05 -24.04
C ILE A 236 -4.94 9.01 -25.03
N GLY A 237 -5.87 8.53 -25.87
CA GLY A 237 -6.65 9.34 -26.80
C GLY A 237 -5.87 9.77 -28.03
N ILE A 238 -5.02 8.90 -28.57
CA ILE A 238 -4.25 9.14 -29.80
C ILE A 238 -4.74 8.24 -30.93
N PRO A 239 -4.63 8.66 -32.21
CA PRO A 239 -4.91 7.79 -33.34
C PRO A 239 -4.05 6.52 -33.28
N GLY A 240 -4.64 5.35 -33.53
CA GLY A 240 -3.97 4.04 -33.48
C GLY A 240 -3.78 3.46 -32.08
N GLU A 241 -4.38 4.04 -31.05
CA GLU A 241 -4.31 3.54 -29.67
C GLU A 241 -4.84 2.09 -29.54
N GLU A 242 -5.79 1.68 -30.38
CA GLU A 242 -6.34 0.33 -30.42
C GLU A 242 -5.31 -0.76 -30.80
N LEU A 243 -4.17 -0.36 -31.36
CA LEU A 243 -3.04 -1.26 -31.64
C LEU A 243 -2.23 -1.56 -30.36
N MET A 244 -2.46 -0.82 -29.28
CA MET A 244 -1.72 -0.95 -28.02
C MET A 244 -2.45 -1.85 -27.03
N MET A 245 -1.68 -2.30 -26.03
CA MET A 245 -2.21 -3.02 -24.88
C MET A 245 -2.04 -2.15 -23.64
N ALA A 246 -3.07 -2.11 -22.80
CA ALA A 246 -2.97 -1.45 -21.52
C ALA A 246 -2.06 -2.22 -20.56
N GLY A 247 -1.30 -1.47 -19.75
CA GLY A 247 -0.31 -2.06 -18.84
C GLY A 247 -0.90 -2.96 -17.77
N LEU A 248 -2.10 -2.62 -17.26
CA LEU A 248 -2.77 -3.44 -16.25
C LEU A 248 -3.25 -4.76 -16.85
N ASP A 249 -3.87 -4.75 -18.04
CA ASP A 249 -4.22 -5.98 -18.75
C ASP A 249 -3.00 -6.87 -19.01
N PHE A 250 -1.87 -6.30 -19.45
CA PHE A 250 -0.62 -7.06 -19.61
C PHE A 250 -0.17 -7.72 -18.30
N LEU A 251 -0.10 -6.98 -17.20
CA LEU A 251 0.28 -7.53 -15.89
C LEU A 251 -0.71 -8.60 -15.41
N LYS A 252 -2.01 -8.42 -15.67
CA LYS A 252 -3.04 -9.42 -15.37
C LYS A 252 -2.81 -10.72 -16.13
N ARG A 253 -2.44 -10.65 -17.42
CA ARG A 253 -2.09 -11.83 -18.24
C ARG A 253 -0.83 -12.53 -17.71
N VAL A 254 0.20 -11.77 -17.32
CA VAL A 254 1.41 -12.33 -16.70
C VAL A 254 1.09 -13.04 -15.38
N ASN A 255 0.29 -12.42 -14.53
CA ASN A 255 -0.15 -13.03 -13.27
C ASN A 255 -1.06 -14.26 -13.47
N ARG A 256 -1.65 -14.42 -14.67
CA ARG A 256 -2.38 -15.62 -15.10
C ARG A 256 -1.52 -16.65 -15.84
N GLY A 257 -0.21 -16.39 -15.98
CA GLY A 257 0.75 -17.36 -16.52
C GLY A 257 1.27 -17.06 -17.92
N LEU A 258 1.09 -15.85 -18.47
CA LEU A 258 1.78 -15.44 -19.70
C LEU A 258 3.30 -15.48 -19.47
N LYS A 259 4.01 -16.26 -20.30
CA LYS A 259 5.48 -16.44 -20.23
C LYS A 259 6.24 -15.81 -21.37
N GLU A 260 5.54 -15.30 -22.39
CA GLU A 260 6.16 -14.73 -23.57
C GLU A 260 5.85 -13.23 -23.65
N PRO A 261 6.84 -12.39 -24.02
CA PRO A 261 6.60 -10.98 -24.24
C PRO A 261 5.83 -10.78 -25.56
N PRO A 262 5.12 -9.65 -25.73
CA PRO A 262 4.41 -9.34 -26.97
C PRO A 262 5.34 -9.05 -28.16
N GLY A 263 6.64 -8.93 -27.93
CA GLY A 263 7.66 -8.66 -28.94
C GLY A 263 9.03 -8.44 -28.31
N THR A 264 10.05 -8.24 -29.15
CA THR A 264 11.43 -8.02 -28.71
C THR A 264 11.66 -6.59 -28.22
N ASP A 265 11.36 -5.57 -29.01
CA ASP A 265 11.46 -4.16 -28.62
C ASP A 265 10.08 -3.63 -28.25
N VAL A 266 9.91 -3.16 -27.01
CA VAL A 266 8.58 -2.79 -26.49
C VAL A 266 8.62 -1.39 -25.87
N ALA A 267 7.79 -0.49 -26.37
CA ALA A 267 7.59 0.83 -25.77
C ALA A 267 6.55 0.75 -24.64
N VAL A 268 6.89 1.28 -23.47
CA VAL A 268 6.00 1.37 -22.30
C VAL A 268 5.66 2.83 -22.04
N ILE A 269 4.39 3.21 -22.13
CA ILE A 269 3.98 4.62 -22.04
C ILE A 269 3.55 4.93 -20.60
N GLY A 270 4.17 5.93 -19.98
CA GLY A 270 3.84 6.41 -18.64
C GLY A 270 5.02 6.40 -17.67
N GLY A 271 4.81 6.95 -16.47
CA GLY A 271 5.84 7.07 -15.44
C GLY A 271 5.40 6.64 -14.04
N GLY A 272 4.28 5.93 -13.93
CA GLY A 272 3.77 5.41 -12.65
C GLY A 272 4.28 4.02 -12.33
N ASN A 273 3.91 3.51 -11.15
CA ASN A 273 4.31 2.17 -10.69
C ASN A 273 3.96 1.08 -11.71
N VAL A 274 2.78 1.18 -12.36
CA VAL A 274 2.39 0.23 -13.43
C VAL A 274 3.39 0.24 -14.59
N SER A 275 3.85 1.41 -15.03
CA SER A 275 4.83 1.52 -16.13
C SER A 275 6.16 0.86 -15.77
N ILE A 276 6.62 1.05 -14.53
CA ILE A 276 7.84 0.39 -14.02
C ILE A 276 7.64 -1.13 -13.92
N ASP A 277 6.53 -1.57 -13.35
CA ASP A 277 6.20 -2.99 -13.20
C ASP A 277 6.07 -3.71 -14.55
N VAL A 278 5.44 -3.05 -15.55
CA VAL A 278 5.35 -3.55 -16.92
C VAL A 278 6.74 -3.69 -17.53
N ALA A 279 7.56 -2.64 -17.48
CA ALA A 279 8.89 -2.66 -18.08
C ALA A 279 9.80 -3.73 -17.45
N ARG A 280 9.85 -3.80 -16.12
CA ARG A 280 10.65 -4.79 -15.40
C ARG A 280 10.14 -6.22 -15.63
N THR A 281 8.83 -6.41 -15.80
CA THR A 281 8.25 -7.68 -16.22
C THR A 281 8.67 -8.05 -17.64
N LEU A 282 8.53 -7.15 -18.61
CA LEU A 282 8.95 -7.36 -20.00
C LEU A 282 10.42 -7.77 -20.11
N LYS A 283 11.30 -7.10 -19.37
CA LYS A 283 12.72 -7.45 -19.29
C LYS A 283 12.94 -8.89 -18.82
N ARG A 284 12.19 -9.33 -17.81
CA ARG A 284 12.26 -10.71 -17.28
C ARG A 284 11.70 -11.75 -18.24
N LEU A 285 10.78 -11.36 -19.11
CA LEU A 285 10.28 -12.19 -20.21
C LEU A 285 11.21 -12.18 -21.44
N GLY A 286 12.35 -11.49 -21.38
CA GLY A 286 13.35 -11.47 -22.45
C GLY A 286 13.18 -10.35 -23.49
N ALA A 287 12.26 -9.40 -23.27
CA ALA A 287 12.12 -8.23 -24.12
C ALA A 287 13.09 -7.10 -23.74
N LYS A 288 13.21 -6.11 -24.62
CA LYS A 288 13.91 -4.85 -24.46
C LYS A 288 12.89 -3.71 -24.30
N PRO A 289 12.48 -3.39 -23.07
CA PRO A 289 11.54 -2.31 -22.82
C PRO A 289 12.21 -0.93 -22.87
N THR A 290 11.48 0.05 -23.40
CA THR A 290 11.82 1.48 -23.29
C THR A 290 10.64 2.24 -22.71
N ILE A 291 10.84 2.91 -21.58
CA ILE A 291 9.80 3.73 -20.94
C ILE A 291 9.76 5.11 -21.61
N LEU A 292 8.60 5.48 -22.15
CA LEU A 292 8.31 6.80 -22.69
C LEU A 292 7.54 7.60 -21.66
N TYR A 293 8.13 8.69 -21.17
CA TYR A 293 7.50 9.55 -20.19
C TYR A 293 7.50 11.01 -20.65
N ARG A 294 6.32 11.64 -20.56
CA ARG A 294 6.10 13.00 -21.07
C ARG A 294 6.74 14.10 -20.22
N ARG A 295 7.26 13.80 -19.03
CA ARG A 295 7.94 14.73 -18.11
C ARG A 295 9.36 14.25 -17.81
N THR A 296 10.05 14.90 -16.87
CA THR A 296 11.36 14.44 -16.42
C THR A 296 11.22 13.43 -15.30
N GLU A 297 12.33 12.80 -14.93
CA GLU A 297 12.38 11.82 -13.84
C GLU A 297 11.83 12.37 -12.52
N LYS A 298 12.10 13.65 -12.22
CA LYS A 298 11.68 14.30 -10.98
C LYS A 298 10.15 14.32 -10.80
N GLU A 299 9.40 14.35 -11.89
CA GLU A 299 7.94 14.36 -11.85
C GLU A 299 7.32 12.95 -11.90
N MET A 300 8.13 11.89 -11.99
CA MET A 300 7.63 10.52 -12.02
C MET A 300 6.89 10.19 -10.72
N PRO A 301 5.62 9.73 -10.79
CA PRO A 301 4.87 9.32 -9.61
C PRO A 301 5.24 7.90 -9.11
N ALA A 302 6.09 7.17 -9.82
CA ALA A 302 6.55 5.87 -9.35
C ALA A 302 7.45 6.00 -8.11
N ILE A 303 7.47 4.95 -7.29
CA ILE A 303 8.34 4.88 -6.11
C ILE A 303 9.80 4.96 -6.57
N SER A 304 10.58 5.90 -6.01
CA SER A 304 11.95 6.17 -6.42
C SER A 304 12.85 4.92 -6.40
N GLU A 305 12.73 4.07 -5.39
CA GLU A 305 13.46 2.80 -5.30
C GLU A 305 13.15 1.87 -6.49
N GLU A 306 11.92 1.88 -7.01
CA GLU A 306 11.54 1.05 -8.16
C GLU A 306 12.07 1.64 -9.48
N ILE A 307 12.19 2.98 -9.57
CA ILE A 307 12.82 3.66 -10.70
C ILE A 307 14.31 3.29 -10.77
N GLU A 308 15.02 3.37 -9.64
CA GLU A 308 16.44 3.00 -9.57
C GLU A 308 16.65 1.53 -9.94
N LYS A 309 15.86 0.60 -9.38
CA LYS A 309 15.92 -0.82 -9.75
C LYS A 309 15.62 -1.06 -11.24
N ALA A 310 14.75 -0.26 -11.87
CA ALA A 310 14.50 -0.36 -13.30
C ALA A 310 15.72 0.07 -14.13
N LYS A 311 16.43 1.12 -13.70
CA LYS A 311 17.69 1.55 -14.33
C LYS A 311 18.79 0.50 -14.15
N GLU A 312 18.90 -0.10 -12.96
CA GLU A 312 19.83 -1.21 -12.66
C GLU A 312 19.53 -2.44 -13.53
N ASP A 313 18.25 -2.74 -13.79
CA ASP A 313 17.82 -3.79 -14.73
C ASP A 313 18.16 -3.45 -16.21
N GLY A 314 18.74 -2.26 -16.48
CA GLY A 314 19.15 -1.79 -17.81
C GLY A 314 18.00 -1.33 -18.69
N ILE A 315 16.90 -0.86 -18.10
CA ILE A 315 15.73 -0.36 -18.82
C ILE A 315 15.99 1.07 -19.31
N GLU A 316 15.74 1.32 -20.60
CA GLU A 316 15.92 2.65 -21.20
C GLU A 316 14.74 3.57 -20.84
N PHE A 317 15.05 4.81 -20.47
CA PHE A 317 14.06 5.86 -20.23
C PHE A 317 14.19 6.97 -21.28
N ARG A 318 13.07 7.33 -21.91
CA ARG A 318 12.94 8.50 -22.78
C ARG A 318 12.01 9.51 -22.13
N PHE A 319 12.62 10.42 -21.40
CA PHE A 319 11.94 11.56 -20.80
C PHE A 319 11.53 12.60 -21.84
N LEU A 320 10.62 13.49 -21.45
CA LEU A 320 10.08 14.54 -22.31
C LEU A 320 9.61 14.01 -23.67
N THR A 321 9.02 12.82 -23.69
CA THR A 321 8.58 12.12 -24.90
C THR A 321 7.12 11.74 -24.78
N GLN A 322 6.29 12.27 -25.67
CA GLN A 322 4.85 12.01 -25.71
C GLN A 322 4.49 11.35 -27.06
N PRO A 323 3.95 10.12 -27.06
CA PRO A 323 3.32 9.55 -28.25
C PRO A 323 2.11 10.37 -28.67
N VAL A 324 1.98 10.64 -29.96
CA VAL A 324 0.85 11.38 -30.56
C VAL A 324 0.08 10.57 -31.59
N GLU A 325 0.64 9.46 -32.06
CA GLU A 325 0.04 8.58 -33.06
C GLU A 325 0.72 7.21 -33.00
N ALA A 326 -0.05 6.15 -33.17
CA ALA A 326 0.41 4.80 -33.45
C ALA A 326 -0.03 4.36 -34.84
N SER A 327 0.83 3.61 -35.51
CA SER A 327 0.53 3.05 -36.83
C SER A 327 1.14 1.67 -36.93
N LYS A 328 0.54 0.82 -37.77
CA LYS A 328 1.12 -0.48 -38.13
C LYS A 328 1.94 -0.33 -39.41
N LYS A 329 3.20 -0.78 -39.38
CA LYS A 329 4.06 -0.90 -40.56
C LYS A 329 4.60 -2.32 -40.57
N ASP A 330 4.19 -3.10 -41.56
CA ASP A 330 4.43 -4.55 -41.64
C ASP A 330 3.97 -5.23 -40.34
N ASP A 331 4.85 -6.02 -39.70
CA ASP A 331 4.59 -6.70 -38.43
C ASP A 331 4.95 -5.86 -37.19
N LYS A 332 5.20 -4.55 -37.35
CA LYS A 332 5.62 -3.66 -36.26
C LYS A 332 4.62 -2.56 -35.98
N ILE A 333 4.50 -2.20 -34.70
CA ILE A 333 3.80 -0.99 -34.27
C ILE A 333 4.84 0.12 -34.16
N VAL A 334 4.58 1.25 -34.84
CA VAL A 334 5.45 2.41 -34.85
C VAL A 334 4.76 3.58 -34.16
N LEU A 335 5.43 4.15 -33.16
CA LEU A 335 4.97 5.32 -32.44
C LEU A 335 5.59 6.60 -33.02
N LYS A 336 4.74 7.54 -33.43
CA LYS A 336 5.17 8.92 -33.67
C LYS A 336 5.14 9.65 -32.34
N CYS A 337 6.30 10.18 -31.95
CA CYS A 337 6.47 10.88 -30.69
C CYS A 337 6.87 12.34 -30.92
N VAL A 338 6.42 13.22 -30.04
CA VAL A 338 6.87 14.61 -29.96
C VAL A 338 7.73 14.82 -28.72
N ARG A 339 8.69 15.73 -28.83
CA ARG A 339 9.53 16.13 -27.70
C ARG A 339 8.80 17.22 -26.91
N MET A 340 8.67 16.98 -25.61
CA MET A 340 7.99 17.87 -24.68
C MET A 340 8.97 18.88 -24.07
N ARG A 341 8.43 19.98 -23.58
CA ARG A 341 9.10 20.90 -22.65
C ARG A 341 8.19 21.06 -21.45
N LEU A 342 8.76 21.10 -20.25
CA LEU A 342 8.00 21.32 -19.02
C LEU A 342 7.31 22.69 -19.05
N GLY A 343 6.07 22.71 -18.60
CA GLY A 343 5.28 23.93 -18.44
C GLY A 343 5.15 24.33 -16.98
N GLU A 344 4.12 25.11 -16.68
CA GLU A 344 3.71 25.36 -15.32
C GLU A 344 3.15 24.09 -14.66
N PRO A 345 3.26 23.96 -13.32
CA PRO A 345 2.68 22.83 -12.59
C PRO A 345 1.18 22.65 -12.88
N ASP A 346 0.78 21.40 -13.10
CA ASP A 346 -0.63 21.01 -13.18
C ASP A 346 -1.31 21.02 -11.78
N ALA A 347 -2.61 20.71 -11.73
CA ALA A 347 -3.37 20.62 -10.48
C ALA A 347 -2.84 19.59 -9.46
N THR A 348 -1.94 18.71 -9.89
CA THR A 348 -1.25 17.73 -9.02
C THR A 348 0.14 18.19 -8.59
N GLY A 349 0.52 19.43 -8.91
CA GLY A 349 1.82 20.03 -8.61
C GLY A 349 2.96 19.60 -9.54
N ARG A 350 2.68 18.86 -10.62
CA ARG A 350 3.70 18.32 -11.53
C ARG A 350 3.79 19.14 -12.82
N ARG A 351 5.00 19.43 -13.28
CA ARG A 351 5.28 20.31 -14.44
C ARG A 351 5.18 19.63 -15.81
#